data_AF-A0A9R1CVY9-F1
#
_entry.id   AF-A0A9R1CVY9-F1
#
_cell.length_a   1.000
_cell.length_b   1.000
_cell.length_c   1.000
_cell.angle_alpha   90.00
_cell.angle_beta   90.00
_cell.angle_gamma   90.00
#
_symmetry.space_group_name_H-M   'P 1'
#
loop_
_entity.id
_entity.type
_entity.pdbx_description
1 polymer ?
#
loop_
_entity_poly.entity_id
_entity_poly.type
_entity_poly.pdbx_seq_one_letter_code
_entity_poly.pdbx_strand_id
1 'polypeptide(L)'
;MDSEQSVNSFIQIYEFLPTDDVPLDEPLTVTFTATNHDQDWTVVLNADPKAEHNVEDVPVTGSTTTVRSTQALIFLGQQHAGVMGVGAGEFYDDQFDTPRASLGEEFMNDFTDEFA
;
A
#
# COMPACT_ATOMS: atom_id res chain seq x y z
N MET A 1 7.19 -6.48 10.28
CA MET A 1 7.43 -5.07 10.62
C MET A 1 6.88 -4.81 12.02
N ASP A 2 7.49 -3.95 12.83
CA ASP A 2 6.89 -3.56 14.12
C ASP A 2 5.85 -2.43 13.94
N SER A 3 5.06 -2.16 14.98
CA SER A 3 3.97 -1.17 14.92
C SER A 3 4.46 0.27 14.70
N GLU A 4 5.66 0.62 15.18
CA GLU A 4 6.19 1.97 15.03
C GLU A 4 6.68 2.20 13.60
N GLN A 5 7.41 1.24 13.05
CA GLN A 5 7.82 1.22 11.65
C GLN A 5 6.61 1.30 10.72
N SER A 6 5.54 0.55 11.01
CA SER A 6 4.34 0.57 10.19
C SER A 6 3.65 1.92 10.13
N VAL A 7 3.59 2.63 11.27
CA VAL A 7 2.98 3.96 11.32
C VAL A 7 3.86 4.96 10.58
N ASN A 8 5.17 4.89 10.76
CA ASN A 8 6.10 5.78 10.06
C ASN A 8 6.06 5.55 8.54
N SER A 9 6.03 4.31 8.07
CA SER A 9 5.87 3.98 6.64
C SER A 9 4.54 4.46 6.09
N PHE A 10 3.44 4.32 6.84
CA PHE A 10 2.14 4.87 6.43
C PHE A 10 2.17 6.39 6.28
N ILE A 11 2.75 7.11 7.25
CA ILE A 11 2.90 8.57 7.19
C ILE A 11 3.75 8.95 5.98
N GLN A 12 4.87 8.26 5.77
CA GLN A 12 5.77 8.50 4.65
C GLN A 12 5.05 8.35 3.30
N ILE A 13 4.28 7.27 3.12
CA ILE A 13 3.50 7.06 1.89
C ILE A 13 2.50 8.18 1.69
N TYR A 14 1.79 8.57 2.74
CA TYR A 14 0.82 9.66 2.68
C TYR A 14 1.47 11.01 2.31
N GLU A 15 2.66 11.31 2.85
CA GLU A 15 3.37 12.57 2.58
C GLU A 15 3.95 12.68 1.16
N PHE A 16 4.39 11.56 0.56
CA PHE A 16 4.99 11.56 -0.77
C PHE A 16 3.99 11.47 -1.91
N LEU A 17 2.80 10.91 -1.66
CA LEU A 17 1.77 10.86 -2.69
C LEU A 17 1.18 12.26 -2.91
N PRO A 18 0.86 12.64 -4.17
CA PRO A 18 0.26 13.93 -4.47
C PRO A 18 -1.20 13.96 -3.99
N THR A 19 -1.40 14.23 -2.70
CA THR A 19 -2.72 14.27 -2.04
C THR A 19 -3.35 15.67 -2.06
N ASP A 20 -2.67 16.68 -2.62
CA ASP A 20 -3.10 18.09 -2.56
C ASP A 20 -4.50 18.34 -3.14
N ASP A 21 -4.97 17.49 -4.05
CA ASP A 21 -6.29 17.54 -4.67
C ASP A 21 -7.25 16.42 -4.22
N VAL A 22 -6.84 15.55 -3.29
CA VAL A 22 -7.64 14.39 -2.84
C VAL A 22 -8.25 14.67 -1.46
N PRO A 23 -9.59 14.66 -1.34
CA PRO A 23 -10.24 14.79 -0.06
C PRO A 23 -9.81 13.70 0.94
N LEU A 24 -9.63 14.06 2.20
CA LEU A 24 -9.25 13.13 3.28
C LEU A 24 -10.27 12.00 3.51
N ASP A 25 -11.51 12.17 3.04
CA ASP A 25 -12.63 11.23 3.12
C ASP A 25 -12.77 10.36 1.87
N GLU A 26 -11.76 10.33 0.99
CA GLU A 26 -11.71 9.42 -0.15
C GLU A 26 -10.42 8.60 -0.14
N PRO A 27 -10.48 7.29 -0.45
CA PRO A 27 -9.29 6.48 -0.56
C PRO A 27 -8.50 6.84 -1.82
N LEU A 28 -7.19 6.97 -1.67
CA LEU A 28 -6.27 7.16 -2.79
C LEU A 28 -5.81 5.81 -3.34
N THR A 29 -5.81 5.67 -4.66
CA THR A 29 -5.22 4.50 -5.33
C THR A 29 -4.10 4.96 -6.26
N VAL A 30 -2.93 4.33 -6.13
CA VAL A 30 -1.75 4.61 -6.96
C VAL A 30 -1.09 3.31 -7.39
N THR A 31 -0.56 3.30 -8.61
CA THR A 31 0.13 2.16 -9.21
C THR A 31 1.50 2.59 -9.71
N PHE A 32 2.53 1.79 -9.46
CA PHE A 32 3.90 2.05 -9.88
C PHE A 32 4.66 0.72 -10.07
N THR A 33 5.78 0.76 -10.78
CA THR A 33 6.51 -0.46 -11.19
C THR A 33 7.20 -1.14 -10.01
N ALA A 34 7.13 -2.48 -9.95
CA ALA A 34 7.97 -3.26 -9.03
C ALA A 34 9.29 -3.64 -9.71
N THR A 35 10.42 -3.38 -9.05
CA THR A 35 11.74 -3.51 -9.69
C THR A 35 12.14 -4.96 -9.94
N ASN A 36 11.79 -5.89 -9.05
CA ASN A 36 12.20 -7.30 -9.16
C ASN A 36 11.07 -8.25 -9.55
N HIS A 37 9.90 -7.72 -9.93
CA HIS A 37 8.74 -8.52 -10.34
C HIS A 37 8.23 -8.05 -11.70
N ASP A 38 7.69 -8.98 -12.49
CA ASP A 38 7.06 -8.67 -13.79
C ASP A 38 5.63 -8.09 -13.61
N GLN A 39 5.37 -7.41 -12.49
CA GLN A 39 4.07 -6.87 -12.09
C GLN A 39 4.24 -5.50 -11.43
N ASP A 40 3.17 -4.72 -11.39
CA ASP A 40 3.19 -3.42 -10.73
C ASP A 40 2.73 -3.52 -9.27
N TRP A 41 3.26 -2.63 -8.44
CA TRP A 41 2.70 -2.33 -7.12
C TRP A 41 1.42 -1.53 -7.28
N THR A 42 0.40 -1.84 -6.49
CA THR A 42 -0.78 -1.00 -6.31
C THR A 42 -1.00 -0.75 -4.83
N VAL A 43 -1.15 0.52 -4.46
CA VAL A 43 -1.41 0.96 -3.09
C VAL A 43 -2.80 1.56 -3.03
N VAL A 44 -3.60 1.10 -2.07
CA VAL A 44 -4.87 1.72 -1.69
C VAL A 44 -4.71 2.30 -0.31
N LEU A 45 -4.70 3.62 -0.20
CA LEU A 45 -4.49 4.34 1.05
C LEU A 45 -5.79 5.01 1.50
N ASN A 46 -6.15 4.80 2.76
CA ASN A 46 -7.24 5.52 3.42
C ASN A 46 -6.67 6.35 4.57
N ALA A 47 -6.67 7.67 4.36
CA ALA A 47 -6.21 8.64 5.34
C ALA A 47 -7.29 9.03 6.37
N ASP A 48 -8.57 8.68 6.15
CA ASP A 48 -9.65 9.02 7.08
C ASP A 48 -9.44 8.28 8.41
N PRO A 49 -9.28 9.00 9.55
CA PRO A 49 -9.16 8.36 10.84
C PRO A 49 -10.47 7.79 11.39
N LYS A 50 -11.61 8.01 10.73
CA LYS A 50 -12.94 7.72 11.27
C LYS A 50 -13.72 6.66 10.51
N ALA A 51 -13.44 6.46 9.22
CA ALA A 51 -14.22 5.58 8.37
C ALA A 51 -13.34 4.58 7.60
N GLU A 52 -13.93 3.43 7.29
CA GLU A 52 -13.42 2.51 6.27
C GLU A 52 -14.08 2.82 4.93
N HIS A 53 -13.36 2.53 3.85
CA HIS A 53 -13.82 2.78 2.49
C HIS A 53 -13.77 1.52 1.64
N ASN A 54 -14.74 1.40 0.72
CA ASN A 54 -14.72 0.37 -0.31
C ASN A 54 -14.18 0.97 -1.61
N VAL A 55 -13.26 0.26 -2.24
CA VAL A 55 -12.64 0.63 -3.51
C VAL A 55 -12.96 -0.46 -4.53
N GLU A 56 -13.55 -0.05 -5.64
CA GLU A 56 -13.87 -0.94 -6.76
C GLU A 56 -12.66 -1.12 -7.67
N ASP A 57 -12.64 -2.22 -8.41
CA ASP A 57 -11.65 -2.57 -9.42
C ASP A 57 -10.21 -2.72 -8.91
N VAL A 58 -10.03 -2.99 -7.60
CA VAL A 58 -8.72 -3.27 -6.99
C VAL A 58 -8.69 -4.62 -6.25
N PRO A 59 -7.67 -5.47 -6.48
CA PRO A 59 -6.57 -5.29 -7.44
C PRO A 59 -6.95 -5.68 -8.89
N VAL A 60 -8.18 -6.14 -9.12
CA VAL A 60 -8.65 -6.58 -10.43
C VAL A 60 -10.02 -6.00 -10.76
N THR A 61 -10.29 -5.80 -12.05
CA THR A 61 -11.60 -5.33 -12.50
C THR A 61 -12.73 -6.25 -12.01
N GLY A 62 -13.76 -5.65 -11.44
CA GLY A 62 -14.92 -6.32 -10.87
C GLY A 62 -14.76 -6.79 -9.44
N SER A 63 -13.61 -6.58 -8.79
CA SER A 63 -13.46 -6.80 -7.34
C SER A 63 -13.77 -5.53 -6.55
N THR A 64 -14.16 -5.72 -5.28
CA THR A 64 -14.27 -4.64 -4.31
C THR A 64 -13.39 -4.98 -3.13
N THR A 65 -12.58 -4.02 -2.69
CA THR A 65 -11.68 -4.15 -1.55
C THR A 65 -12.03 -3.12 -0.50
N THR A 66 -12.09 -3.53 0.77
CA THR A 66 -12.30 -2.61 1.90
C THR A 66 -10.97 -2.23 2.52
N VAL A 67 -10.69 -0.93 2.58
CA VAL A 67 -9.52 -0.36 3.28
C VAL A 67 -9.98 0.32 4.58
N ARG A 68 -9.39 -0.07 5.71
CA ARG A 68 -9.77 0.48 7.01
C ARG A 68 -9.22 1.89 7.21
N SER A 69 -9.74 2.57 8.23
CA SER A 69 -9.21 3.86 8.70
C SER A 69 -7.71 3.78 8.97
N THR A 70 -6.99 4.84 8.58
CA THR A 70 -5.52 5.01 8.70
C THR A 70 -4.69 3.80 8.26
N GLN A 71 -5.10 3.21 7.12
CA GLN A 71 -4.48 2.01 6.58
C GLN A 71 -4.17 2.17 5.09
N ALA A 72 -3.07 1.56 4.66
CA ALA A 72 -2.72 1.29 3.30
C ALA A 72 -2.74 -0.22 3.05
N LEU A 73 -3.38 -0.63 1.97
CA LEU A 73 -3.28 -1.98 1.42
C LEU A 73 -2.30 -1.96 0.26
N ILE A 74 -1.43 -2.95 0.21
CA ILE A 74 -0.39 -3.11 -0.81
C ILE A 74 -0.67 -4.37 -1.59
N PHE A 75 -0.70 -4.23 -2.91
CA PHE A 75 -0.87 -5.32 -3.86
C PHE A 75 0.33 -5.38 -4.80
N LEU A 76 0.72 -6.60 -5.17
CA LEU A 76 1.65 -6.85 -6.26
C LEU A 76 0.89 -7.58 -7.36
N GLY A 77 0.70 -6.91 -8.50
CA GLY A 77 -0.24 -7.34 -9.53
C GLY A 77 -1.63 -7.57 -8.96
N GLN A 78 -2.10 -8.83 -8.98
CA GLN A 78 -3.45 -9.20 -8.52
C GLN A 78 -3.48 -9.75 -7.08
N GLN A 79 -2.34 -9.80 -6.40
CA GLN A 79 -2.19 -10.47 -5.11
C GLN A 79 -2.01 -9.45 -3.98
N HIS A 80 -2.62 -9.73 -2.82
CA HIS A 80 -2.46 -8.90 -1.63
C HIS A 80 -1.08 -9.17 -1.01
N ALA A 81 -0.19 -8.19 -1.11
CA ALA A 81 1.20 -8.29 -0.69
C ALA A 81 1.39 -7.87 0.77
N GLY A 82 0.57 -6.95 1.27
CA GLY A 82 0.68 -6.51 2.65
C GLY A 82 -0.26 -5.39 3.04
N VAL A 83 -0.16 -5.01 4.31
CA VAL A 83 -0.91 -3.94 4.95
C VAL A 83 0.03 -3.11 5.81
N MET A 84 -0.15 -1.79 5.77
CA MET A 84 0.54 -0.86 6.65
C MET A 84 -0.44 0.17 7.23
N GLY A 85 -0.32 0.49 8.50
CA GLY A 85 -1.17 1.51 9.11
C GLY A 85 -1.10 1.51 10.63
N VAL A 86 -2.02 2.24 11.24
CA VAL A 86 -2.12 2.31 12.70
C VAL A 86 -2.62 0.97 13.24
N GLY A 87 -1.73 0.24 13.91
CA GLY A 87 -2.04 -1.04 14.56
C GLY A 87 -1.99 -2.27 13.66
N ALA A 88 -1.57 -2.14 12.40
CA ALA A 88 -1.35 -3.25 11.48
C ALA A 88 -0.14 -2.97 10.57
N GLY A 89 0.81 -3.90 10.52
CA GLY A 89 2.04 -3.78 9.72
C GLY A 89 2.58 -5.16 9.35
N GLU A 90 2.11 -5.70 8.23
CA GLU A 90 2.38 -7.07 7.82
C GLU A 90 2.57 -7.16 6.31
N PHE A 91 3.56 -7.92 5.87
CA PHE A 91 3.75 -8.32 4.49
C PHE A 91 3.75 -9.84 4.40
N TYR A 92 3.11 -10.38 3.36
CA TYR A 92 2.94 -11.82 3.15
C TYR A 92 4.07 -12.37 2.29
N ASP A 93 5.31 -12.23 2.79
CA ASP A 93 6.53 -12.60 2.07
C ASP A 93 6.51 -14.06 1.58
N ASP A 94 5.86 -14.96 2.32
CA ASP A 94 5.78 -16.39 2.04
C ASP A 94 4.97 -16.76 0.78
N GLN A 95 4.24 -15.80 0.22
CA GLN A 95 3.43 -15.97 -0.99
C GLN A 95 4.17 -15.60 -2.27
N PHE A 96 5.37 -15.01 -2.14
CA PHE A 96 6.15 -14.49 -3.26
C PHE A 96 7.56 -15.10 -3.28
N ASP A 97 8.08 -15.34 -4.49
CA ASP A 97 9.42 -15.89 -4.68
C ASP A 97 10.48 -14.78 -4.57
N THR A 98 10.55 -14.09 -3.42
CA THR A 98 11.43 -12.92 -3.20
C THR A 98 12.85 -13.34 -2.81
N PRO A 99 13.88 -13.13 -3.65
CA PRO A 99 15.20 -13.76 -3.45
C PRO A 99 16.25 -12.87 -2.76
N ARG A 100 15.96 -11.61 -2.38
CA ARG A 100 17.00 -10.64 -1.96
C ARG A 100 16.70 -9.74 -0.75
N ALA A 101 15.45 -9.33 -0.56
CA ALA A 101 14.99 -8.51 0.57
C ALA A 101 13.59 -8.99 1.01
N SER A 102 13.10 -8.55 2.17
CA SER A 102 11.68 -8.74 2.49
C SER A 102 10.82 -7.97 1.48
N LEU A 103 9.62 -8.48 1.16
CA LEU A 103 8.70 -7.86 0.21
C LEU A 103 8.34 -6.43 0.64
N GLY A 104 8.25 -6.21 1.96
CA GLY A 104 8.02 -4.87 2.52
C GLY A 104 9.18 -3.89 2.32
N GLU A 105 10.42 -4.34 2.44
CA GLU A 105 11.59 -3.50 2.13
C GLU A 105 11.67 -3.20 0.63
N GLU A 106 11.39 -4.20 -0.22
CA GLU A 106 11.32 -4.01 -1.66
C GLU A 106 10.27 -2.96 -2.04
N PHE A 107 9.05 -3.10 -1.53
CA PHE A 107 7.98 -2.14 -1.73
C PHE A 107 8.40 -0.71 -1.33
N MET A 108 8.97 -0.53 -0.14
CA MET A 108 9.35 0.80 0.35
C MET A 108 10.49 1.42 -0.47
N ASN A 109 11.42 0.62 -0.96
CA ASN A 109 12.49 1.08 -1.84
C ASN A 109 11.92 1.54 -3.19
N ASP A 110 11.11 0.70 -3.85
CA ASP A 110 10.47 1.03 -5.12
C ASP A 110 9.57 2.28 -4.99
N PHE A 111 8.82 2.38 -3.89
CA PHE A 111 7.97 3.54 -3.61
C PHE A 111 8.78 4.83 -3.46
N THR A 112 9.89 4.76 -2.71
CA THR A 112 10.76 5.91 -2.49
C THR A 112 11.44 6.34 -3.79
N ASP A 113 11.88 5.39 -4.61
CA ASP A 113 12.52 5.68 -5.91
C ASP A 113 11.56 6.34 -6.92
N GLU A 114 10.26 6.04 -6.83
CA GLU A 114 9.23 6.65 -7.69
C GLU A 114 8.75 8.03 -7.20
N PHE A 115 8.58 8.21 -5.88
CA PHE A 115 7.84 9.36 -5.33
C PHE A 115 8.63 10.30 -4.39
N ALA A 116 9.86 9.97 -3.99
CA ALA A 116 10.68 10.80 -3.09
C ALA A 116 11.84 11.53 -3.80
#